data_AF-A0A377W9V7-F1
#
_entry.id   AF-A0A377W9V7-F1
#
_cell.length_a   1.000
_cell.length_b   1.000
_cell.length_c   1.000
_cell.angle_alpha   90.00
_cell.angle_beta   90.00
_cell.angle_gamma   90.00
#
_symmetry.space_group_name_H-M   'P 1'
#
loop_
_entity.id
_entity.type
_entity.pdbx_description
1 polymer ?
#
loop_
_entity_poly.entity_id
_entity_poly.type
_entity_poly.pdbx_seq_one_letter_code
_entity_poly.pdbx_strand_id
1 'polypeptide(L)'
;MTILHSTDFFKAGISTVAIEPRLPQSAFPEHHHDFHEIVIVEQGSGIHVFNGQPYTIGGGSVCFYPRITTAIFTSTRIICV
;
A
#
# COMPACT_ATOMS: atom_id res chain seq x y z
N MET A 1 10.14 6.73 -10.94
CA MET A 1 8.89 6.65 -10.15
C MET A 1 7.91 5.79 -10.93
N THR A 2 7.45 4.69 -10.35
CA THR A 2 6.56 3.73 -11.03
C THR A 2 5.10 4.13 -10.83
N ILE A 3 4.26 3.91 -11.84
CA ILE A 3 2.80 4.06 -11.73
C ILE A 3 2.20 2.66 -11.64
N LEU A 4 1.37 2.41 -10.63
CA LEU A 4 0.54 1.22 -10.55
C LEU A 4 -0.83 1.53 -11.15
N HIS A 5 -1.23 0.76 -12.16
CA HIS A 5 -2.48 0.98 -12.87
C HIS A 5 -3.60 0.09 -12.34
N SER A 6 -4.79 0.66 -12.15
CA SER A 6 -5.98 -0.07 -11.71
C SER A 6 -6.31 -1.27 -12.59
N THR A 7 -5.95 -1.25 -13.88
CA THR A 7 -6.13 -2.38 -14.79
C THR A 7 -5.37 -3.64 -14.37
N ASP A 8 -4.32 -3.50 -13.57
CA ASP A 8 -3.48 -4.61 -13.12
C ASP A 8 -4.00 -5.21 -11.80
N PHE A 9 -4.75 -4.44 -11.01
CA PHE A 9 -5.21 -4.81 -9.66
C PHE A 9 -6.72 -5.08 -9.57
N PHE A 10 -7.52 -4.49 -10.45
CA PHE A 10 -8.97 -4.62 -10.45
C PHE A 10 -9.43 -5.50 -11.62
N LYS A 11 -10.47 -6.30 -11.39
CA LYS A 11 -11.18 -6.97 -12.50
C LYS A 11 -11.87 -5.92 -13.35
N ALA A 12 -11.30 -5.68 -14.54
CA ALA A 12 -11.67 -4.59 -15.45
C ALA A 12 -13.18 -4.41 -15.59
N GLY A 13 -13.68 -3.23 -15.18
CA GLY A 13 -15.07 -2.79 -15.35
C GLY A 13 -16.12 -3.48 -14.47
N ILE A 14 -15.72 -4.44 -13.62
CA ILE A 14 -16.66 -5.24 -12.81
C ILE A 14 -16.51 -4.92 -11.32
N SER A 15 -15.27 -4.74 -10.85
CA SER A 15 -14.98 -4.57 -9.42
C SER A 15 -14.61 -3.13 -9.09
N THR A 16 -15.31 -2.54 -8.13
CA THR A 16 -14.99 -1.22 -7.55
C THR A 16 -14.07 -1.31 -6.34
N VAL A 17 -13.83 -2.54 -5.85
CA VAL A 17 -12.92 -2.86 -4.75
C VAL A 17 -12.18 -4.16 -5.08
N ALA A 18 -10.91 -4.22 -4.71
CA ALA A 18 -10.06 -5.41 -4.77
C ALA A 18 -9.27 -5.54 -3.47
N ILE A 19 -8.84 -6.75 -3.15
CA ILE A 19 -7.98 -7.06 -1.99
C ILE A 19 -6.68 -7.60 -2.56
N GLU A 20 -5.56 -6.97 -2.20
CA GLU A 20 -4.22 -7.38 -2.60
C GLU A 20 -3.45 -7.82 -1.35
N PRO A 21 -3.55 -9.11 -0.95
CA PRO A 21 -2.99 -9.59 0.31
C PRO A 21 -1.47 -9.60 0.29
N ARG A 22 -0.85 -9.21 1.41
CA ARG A 22 0.60 -9.13 1.59
C ARG A 22 1.02 -9.88 2.84
N LEU A 23 1.59 -11.07 2.65
CA LEU A 23 1.88 -12.03 3.71
C LEU A 23 3.32 -12.57 3.62
N PRO A 24 4.35 -11.83 4.08
CA PRO A 24 4.36 -10.42 4.52
C PRO A 24 4.61 -9.45 3.35
N GLN A 25 4.44 -8.15 3.60
CA GLN A 25 4.88 -7.10 2.69
C GLN A 25 6.41 -7.03 2.64
N SER A 26 7.00 -7.34 1.47
CA SER A 26 8.41 -7.05 1.19
C SER A 26 8.63 -5.55 1.01
N ALA A 27 9.89 -5.11 1.04
CA ALA A 27 10.21 -3.76 0.58
C ALA A 27 9.59 -3.54 -0.81
N PHE A 28 8.91 -2.41 -0.98
CA PHE A 28 8.20 -2.07 -2.20
C PHE A 28 8.66 -0.69 -2.67
N PRO A 29 9.19 -0.58 -3.89
CA PRO A 29 9.77 0.66 -4.39
C PRO A 29 8.79 1.83 -4.40
N GLU A 30 9.34 3.03 -4.55
CA GLU A 30 8.56 4.25 -4.67
C GLU A 30 7.61 4.24 -5.87
N HIS A 31 6.33 4.46 -5.59
CA HIS A 31 5.27 4.43 -6.58
C HIS A 31 4.13 5.40 -6.26
N HIS A 32 3.28 5.64 -7.25
CA HIS A 32 1.94 6.19 -7.08
C HIS A 32 0.97 5.35 -7.91
N HIS A 33 -0.34 5.52 -7.70
CA HIS A 33 -1.37 4.67 -8.30
C HIS A 33 -2.53 5.51 -8.84
N ASP A 34 -3.20 5.09 -9.90
CA ASP A 34 -4.40 5.78 -10.44
C ASP A 34 -5.71 5.44 -9.68
N PHE A 35 -5.61 4.63 -8.62
CA PHE A 35 -6.68 4.24 -7.71
C PHE A 35 -6.41 4.69 -6.27
N HIS A 36 -7.40 4.59 -5.40
CA HIS A 36 -7.23 4.81 -3.96
C HIS A 36 -6.97 3.47 -3.26
N GLU A 37 -6.11 3.45 -2.24
CA GLU A 37 -5.87 2.25 -1.43
C GLU A 37 -6.09 2.54 0.06
N ILE A 38 -6.48 1.49 0.79
CA ILE A 38 -6.49 1.44 2.24
C ILE A 38 -5.55 0.30 2.61
N VAL A 39 -4.61 0.56 3.52
CA VAL A 39 -3.70 -0.45 4.04
C VAL A 39 -4.06 -0.72 5.49
N ILE A 40 -4.33 -1.97 5.81
CA ILE A 40 -4.60 -2.45 7.17
C ILE A 40 -3.43 -3.32 7.60
N VAL A 41 -2.72 -2.92 8.66
CA VAL A 41 -1.62 -3.73 9.22
C VAL A 41 -2.16 -4.67 10.28
N GLU A 42 -2.22 -5.96 9.99
CA GLU A 42 -2.67 -6.97 10.97
C GLU A 42 -1.59 -7.23 12.03
N GLN A 43 -0.34 -7.44 11.58
CA GLN A 43 0.77 -7.84 12.45
C GLN A 43 2.10 -7.22 11.99
N GLY A 44 3.04 -7.15 12.93
CA GLY A 44 4.39 -6.63 12.74
C GLY A 44 4.49 -5.11 12.72
N SER A 45 5.61 -4.61 12.21
CA SER A 45 5.92 -3.17 12.17
C SER A 45 6.86 -2.83 11.01
N GLY A 46 6.82 -1.58 10.58
CA GLY A 46 7.68 -1.06 9.52
C GLY A 46 7.57 0.45 9.37
N ILE A 47 8.28 0.97 8.38
CA ILE A 47 8.20 2.38 8.00
C ILE A 47 7.50 2.46 6.66
N HIS A 48 6.49 3.33 6.59
CA HIS A 48 5.89 3.75 5.35
C HIS A 48 6.19 5.22 5.07
N VAL A 49 6.73 5.52 3.89
CA VAL A 49 7.08 6.88 3.49
C VAL A 49 6.00 7.41 2.57
N PHE A 50 5.30 8.45 3.00
CA PHE A 50 4.24 9.12 2.24
C PHE A 50 4.70 10.51 1.83
N ASN A 51 4.73 10.81 0.54
CA ASN A 51 5.15 12.11 0.00
C ASN A 51 6.49 12.58 0.61
N GLY A 52 7.44 11.65 0.75
CA GLY A 52 8.75 11.90 1.35
C GLY A 52 8.78 11.92 2.89
N GLN A 53 7.63 11.84 3.57
CA GLN A 53 7.55 11.85 5.02
C GLN A 53 7.43 10.42 5.59
N PRO A 54 8.32 9.98 6.48
CA PRO A 54 8.27 8.64 7.06
C PRO A 54 7.24 8.56 8.20
N TYR A 55 6.52 7.44 8.26
CA TYR A 55 5.58 7.08 9.30
C TYR A 55 5.88 5.66 9.78
N THR A 56 6.02 5.48 11.09
CA THR A 56 6.08 4.13 11.67
C THR A 56 4.67 3.58 11.74
N ILE A 57 4.46 2.40 11.15
CA ILE A 57 3.19 1.67 11.19
C ILE A 57 3.41 0.28 11.80
N GLY A 58 2.37 -0.26 12.41
CA GLY A 58 2.39 -1.59 13.00
C GLY A 58 0.99 -2.15 13.24
N GLY A 59 0.90 -3.33 13.86
CA GLY A 59 -0.37 -4.02 14.12
C GLY A 59 -1.48 -3.08 14.64
N GLY A 60 -2.62 -3.08 13.96
CA GLY A 60 -3.76 -2.20 14.24
C GLY A 60 -3.75 -0.86 13.50
N SER A 61 -2.73 -0.56 12.69
CA SER A 61 -2.70 0.66 11.87
C SER A 61 -3.66 0.54 10.68
N VAL A 62 -4.39 1.63 10.38
CA VAL A 62 -5.20 1.79 9.18
C VAL A 62 -4.78 3.07 8.49
N CYS A 63 -4.38 2.96 7.22
CA CYS A 63 -3.81 4.06 6.45
C CYS A 63 -4.57 4.24 5.13
N PHE A 64 -4.88 5.48 4.77
CA PHE A 64 -5.54 5.81 3.49
C PHE A 64 -4.57 6.52 2.55
N TYR A 65 -4.59 6.11 1.28
CA TYR A 65 -3.67 6.58 0.25
C TYR A 65 -4.45 7.07 -0.98
N PRO A 66 -4.49 8.39 -1.20
CA PRO A 66 -5.04 8.96 -2.41
C PRO A 66 -4.26 8.59 -3.69
N ARG A 67 -4.94 8.54 -4.84
CA ARG A 67 -4.38 8.25 -6.19
C ARG A 67 -3.26 9.16 -6.72
N ILE A 68 -2.70 10.04 -5.91
CA ILE A 68 -1.60 10.96 -6.27
C ILE A 68 -0.50 10.94 -5.20
N THR A 69 -0.69 10.17 -4.12
CA THR A 69 0.36 10.06 -3.11
C THR A 69 1.49 9.17 -3.60
N THR A 70 2.70 9.62 -3.30
CA THR A 70 3.90 8.82 -3.47
C THR A 70 4.12 7.97 -2.22
N ALA A 71 4.32 6.67 -2.39
CA ALA A 71 4.44 5.70 -1.32
C ALA A 71 5.71 4.83 -1.45
N ILE A 72 6.40 4.56 -0.34
CA ILE A 72 7.56 3.63 -0.26
C ILE A 72 7.45 2.78 1.01
N PHE A 73 7.53 1.45 0.86
CA PHE A 73 7.63 0.52 1.99
C PHE A 73 9.07 0.04 2.16
N THR A 74 9.70 0.33 3.31
CA THR A 74 11.16 0.15 3.47
C THR A 74 11.61 -1.04 4.34
N SER A 75 10.76 -1.72 5.13
CA SER A 75 11.09 -3.00 5.86
C SER A 75 9.96 -3.51 6.78
N THR A 76 9.76 -4.79 7.18
CA THR A 76 9.85 -6.16 6.55
C THR A 76 9.05 -7.24 7.33
N ARG A 77 8.05 -6.89 8.16
CA ARG A 77 7.17 -7.92 8.79
C ARG A 77 5.71 -7.50 8.87
N ILE A 78 5.30 -6.61 7.99
CA ILE A 78 3.92 -6.14 7.98
C ILE A 78 3.08 -7.19 7.24
N ILE A 79 2.04 -7.68 7.90
CA ILE A 79 0.95 -8.38 7.22
C ILE A 79 -0.09 -7.32 6.86
N CYS A 80 -0.36 -7.16 5.56
CA CYS A 80 -1.44 -6.30 5.09
C CYS A 80 -2.51 -7.10 4.35
N VAL A 81 -3.75 -6.66 4.51
CA VAL A 81 -4.91 -7.09 3.73
C VAL A 81 -5.35 -5.94 2.82
#